data_AF-A0A944IHN2-F1
#
_entry.id   AF-A0A944IHN2-F1
#
_cell.length_a   1.000
_cell.length_b   1.000
_cell.length_c   1.000
_cell.angle_alpha   90.00
_cell.angle_beta   90.00
_cell.angle_gamma   90.00
#
_symmetry.space_group_name_H-M   'P 1'
#
loop_
_entity.id
_entity.type
_entity.pdbx_description
1 polymer ?
#
loop_
_entity_poly.entity_id
_entity_poly.type
_entity_poly.pdbx_seq_one_letter_code
_entity_poly.pdbx_strand_id
1 'polypeptide(L)'
;MSPSDDSQGPADRPERPERPERLRRTDAGRVADLIAESVGDAPPGEVPARLCEVVVRLLPLSGASASLRSDGVPVPLCASGERAGRVAEIQATLGDGPCVHAAETGAPVLVRDVTADPEAARWPVYAQQAAAAGVRAVYALPLGSDSVCLGTLDLYRDTPGGLSVEELRTARLVAGVMTMALMALPHEEDDDDPPGGLSWLNGLATGHDRIHQAVGMIMAQLGVGSDEALARLRGDAFARGRTVQEAAQDVITHRRRLNPDE
;
A
#
# COMPACT_ATOMS: atom_id res chain seq x y z
N MET A 1 -65.08 -47.36 -19.28
CA MET A 1 -63.82 -47.66 -18.56
C MET A 1 -62.84 -46.53 -18.87
N SER A 2 -62.60 -45.65 -17.89
CA SER A 2 -61.37 -44.82 -17.81
C SER A 2 -60.18 -45.71 -17.39
N PRO A 3 -58.94 -45.21 -17.21
CA PRO A 3 -58.22 -44.08 -17.82
C PRO A 3 -56.82 -44.53 -18.35
N SER A 4 -55.99 -43.63 -18.89
CA SER A 4 -54.60 -43.40 -18.41
C SER A 4 -53.91 -42.31 -19.23
N ASP A 5 -53.65 -41.23 -18.51
CA ASP A 5 -52.71 -40.15 -18.71
C ASP A 5 -51.27 -40.70 -18.80
N ASP A 6 -50.44 -40.16 -19.70
CA ASP A 6 -49.05 -39.92 -19.31
C ASP A 6 -48.42 -38.81 -20.15
N SER A 7 -48.17 -37.72 -19.44
CA SER A 7 -47.47 -36.52 -19.84
C SER A 7 -45.98 -36.73 -19.62
N GLN A 8 -45.14 -36.69 -20.66
CA GLN A 8 -43.68 -36.67 -20.50
C GLN A 8 -43.14 -35.25 -20.76
N GLY A 9 -42.61 -34.65 -19.68
CA GLY A 9 -42.16 -33.26 -19.58
C GLY A 9 -40.82 -32.93 -20.25
N PRO A 10 -40.34 -31.68 -20.07
CA PRO A 10 -39.24 -31.11 -20.84
C PRO A 10 -37.88 -31.63 -20.39
N ALA A 11 -36.97 -31.74 -21.37
CA ALA A 11 -35.58 -32.16 -21.19
C ALA A 11 -34.79 -31.19 -20.31
N ASP A 12 -34.28 -31.74 -19.21
CA ASP A 12 -33.46 -31.09 -18.19
C ASP A 12 -32.04 -30.80 -18.74
N ARG A 13 -31.55 -29.57 -18.57
CA ARG A 13 -30.16 -29.19 -18.87
C ARG A 13 -29.31 -29.53 -17.65
N PRO A 14 -28.12 -30.14 -17.79
CA PRO A 14 -27.30 -30.46 -16.63
C PRO A 14 -26.75 -29.16 -16.00
N GLU A 15 -27.15 -28.92 -14.75
CA GLU A 15 -26.56 -27.92 -13.87
C GLU A 15 -25.06 -28.18 -13.68
N ARG A 16 -24.25 -27.12 -13.79
CA ARG A 16 -22.83 -27.16 -13.44
C ARG A 16 -22.71 -27.38 -11.93
N PRO A 17 -21.82 -28.28 -11.44
CA PRO A 17 -21.69 -28.51 -10.01
C PRO A 17 -21.07 -27.28 -9.33
N GLU A 18 -21.85 -26.65 -8.45
CA GLU A 18 -21.36 -25.66 -7.49
C GLU A 18 -20.36 -26.34 -6.54
N ARG A 19 -19.13 -25.81 -6.48
CA ARG A 19 -18.12 -26.32 -5.53
C ARG A 19 -18.56 -26.01 -4.09
N PRO A 20 -18.52 -26.98 -3.15
CA PRO A 20 -19.12 -26.82 -1.83
C PRO A 20 -18.38 -25.80 -0.95
N GLU A 21 -19.15 -24.90 -0.33
CA GLU A 21 -18.71 -23.79 0.55
C GLU A 21 -17.85 -24.23 1.75
N ARG A 22 -17.93 -25.51 2.15
CA ARG A 22 -17.15 -26.07 3.27
C ARG A 22 -15.64 -26.09 3.01
N LEU A 23 -15.21 -26.19 1.75
CA LEU A 23 -13.78 -26.18 1.37
C LEU A 23 -13.19 -24.75 1.43
N ARG A 24 -14.01 -23.73 1.10
CA ARG A 24 -13.59 -22.31 1.14
C ARG A 24 -13.36 -21.78 2.54
N ARG A 25 -14.08 -22.31 3.53
CA ARG A 25 -13.94 -21.93 4.95
C ARG A 25 -12.64 -22.49 5.56
N THR A 26 -12.10 -23.58 5.00
CA THR A 26 -10.88 -24.24 5.46
C THR A 26 -9.62 -23.50 5.01
N ASP A 27 -9.62 -22.95 3.79
CA ASP A 27 -8.47 -22.20 3.26
C ASP A 27 -8.31 -20.82 3.92
N ALA A 28 -9.42 -20.09 4.14
CA ALA A 28 -9.38 -18.79 4.83
C ALA A 28 -8.97 -18.91 6.31
N GLY A 29 -9.44 -19.96 7.00
CA GLY A 29 -9.00 -20.27 8.36
C GLY A 29 -7.50 -20.56 8.42
N ARG A 30 -7.00 -21.38 7.49
CA ARG A 30 -5.57 -21.69 7.38
C ARG A 30 -4.70 -20.46 7.09
N VAL A 31 -5.15 -19.55 6.24
CA VAL A 31 -4.47 -18.27 5.98
C VAL A 31 -4.42 -17.41 7.24
N ALA A 32 -5.53 -17.31 7.98
CA ALA A 32 -5.58 -16.58 9.24
C ALA A 32 -4.65 -17.18 10.30
N ASP A 33 -4.61 -18.52 10.41
CA ASP A 33 -3.72 -19.23 11.33
C ASP A 33 -2.24 -18.97 11.00
N LEU A 34 -1.86 -19.01 9.71
CA LEU A 34 -0.50 -18.72 9.26
C LEU A 34 -0.09 -17.26 9.52
N ILE A 35 -1.03 -16.32 9.36
CA ILE A 35 -0.80 -14.91 9.70
C ILE A 35 -0.57 -14.80 11.22
N ALA A 36 -1.46 -15.39 12.02
CA ALA A 36 -1.39 -15.36 13.48
C ALA A 36 -0.09 -15.99 14.01
N GLU A 37 0.30 -17.15 13.48
CA GLU A 37 1.55 -17.83 13.83
C GLU A 37 2.77 -16.97 13.48
N SER A 38 2.75 -16.29 12.33
CA SER A 38 3.89 -15.46 11.89
C SER A 38 4.06 -14.17 12.70
N VAL A 39 2.99 -13.66 13.34
CA VAL A 39 3.02 -12.41 14.12
C VAL A 39 2.92 -12.62 15.63
N GLY A 40 2.61 -13.83 16.10
CA GLY A 40 2.25 -14.12 17.49
C GLY A 40 3.29 -13.71 18.53
N ASP A 41 4.58 -13.83 18.20
CA ASP A 41 5.69 -13.45 19.09
C ASP A 41 6.38 -12.13 18.67
N ALA A 42 5.78 -11.38 17.74
CA ALA A 42 6.35 -10.12 17.29
C ALA A 42 6.06 -9.00 18.30
N PRO A 43 7.04 -8.15 18.66
CA PRO A 43 6.70 -6.88 19.26
C PRO A 43 5.80 -6.08 18.29
N PRO A 44 4.81 -5.31 18.78
CA PRO A 44 3.83 -4.65 17.92
C PRO A 44 4.44 -3.87 16.74
N GLY A 45 5.56 -3.16 16.95
CA GLY A 45 6.26 -2.40 15.91
C GLY A 45 6.86 -3.23 14.77
N GLU A 46 7.13 -4.53 14.98
CA GLU A 46 7.64 -5.43 13.94
C GLU A 46 6.55 -6.12 13.13
N VAL A 47 5.30 -6.11 13.63
CA VAL A 47 4.17 -6.80 12.99
C VAL A 47 3.97 -6.36 11.52
N PRO A 48 3.99 -5.06 11.16
CA PRO A 48 3.81 -4.64 9.77
C PRO A 48 4.86 -5.24 8.82
N ALA A 49 6.13 -5.27 9.26
CA ALA A 49 7.22 -5.85 8.46
C ALA A 49 7.02 -7.35 8.25
N ARG A 50 6.66 -8.09 9.32
CA ARG A 50 6.36 -9.52 9.21
C ARG A 50 5.18 -9.80 8.30
N LEU A 51 4.14 -8.96 8.33
CA LEU A 51 2.99 -9.10 7.43
C LEU A 51 3.37 -8.91 5.95
N CYS A 52 4.29 -7.99 5.63
CA CYS A 52 4.84 -7.86 4.28
C CYS A 52 5.57 -9.13 3.83
N GLU A 53 6.32 -9.79 4.71
CA GLU A 53 6.96 -11.06 4.39
C GLU A 53 5.94 -12.21 4.23
N VAL A 54 4.94 -12.27 5.11
CA VAL A 54 3.90 -13.29 5.10
C VAL A 54 3.10 -13.26 3.79
N VAL A 55 2.66 -12.08 3.34
CA VAL A 55 1.86 -11.98 2.11
C VAL A 55 2.64 -12.45 0.88
N VAL A 56 3.96 -12.23 0.85
CA VAL A 56 4.86 -12.72 -0.21
C VAL A 56 5.03 -14.24 -0.15
N ARG A 57 4.93 -14.87 1.03
CA ARG A 57 4.92 -16.34 1.15
C ARG A 57 3.58 -16.96 0.76
N LEU A 58 2.47 -16.27 1.04
CA LEU A 58 1.12 -16.75 0.78
C LEU A 58 0.70 -16.61 -0.68
N LEU A 59 1.23 -15.61 -1.38
CA LEU A 59 0.86 -15.24 -2.74
C LEU A 59 2.08 -15.26 -3.66
N PRO A 60 1.92 -15.55 -4.96
CA PRO A 60 3.03 -15.49 -5.92
C PRO A 60 3.36 -14.02 -6.23
N LEU A 61 4.07 -13.39 -5.30
CA LEU A 61 4.51 -12.00 -5.34
C LEU A 61 6.03 -11.94 -5.32
N SER A 62 6.60 -10.94 -5.97
CA SER A 62 8.04 -10.66 -5.91
C SER A 62 8.42 -9.71 -4.77
N GLY A 63 7.43 -9.15 -4.07
CA GLY A 63 7.63 -8.28 -2.92
C GLY A 63 6.35 -7.62 -2.44
N ALA A 64 6.41 -7.03 -1.25
CA ALA A 64 5.36 -6.20 -0.66
C ALA A 64 5.97 -5.05 0.16
N SER A 65 5.23 -3.96 0.29
CA SER A 65 5.57 -2.84 1.17
C SER A 65 4.33 -2.25 1.80
N ALA A 66 4.48 -1.64 2.97
CA ALA A 66 3.45 -0.81 3.57
C ALA A 66 3.93 0.63 3.70
N SER A 67 3.01 1.56 3.54
CA SER A 67 3.23 2.98 3.78
C SER A 67 2.09 3.54 4.63
N LEU A 68 2.39 4.58 5.40
CA LEU A 68 1.41 5.36 6.13
C LEU A 68 1.06 6.62 5.35
N ARG A 69 -0.17 7.08 5.48
CA ARG A 69 -0.62 8.34 4.90
C ARG A 69 -0.39 9.43 5.94
N SER A 70 0.45 10.41 5.61
CA SER A 70 0.63 11.60 6.43
C SER A 70 0.61 12.85 5.58
N ASP A 71 -0.30 13.78 5.85
CA ASP A 71 -0.46 15.05 5.11
C ASP A 71 -0.43 14.89 3.58
N GLY A 72 -1.07 13.82 3.08
CA GLY A 72 -1.12 13.50 1.64
C GLY A 72 0.15 12.84 1.08
N VAL A 73 1.14 12.53 1.93
CA VAL A 73 2.37 11.82 1.58
C VAL A 73 2.26 10.35 1.95
N PRO A 74 2.55 9.41 1.02
CA PRO A 74 2.83 8.05 1.41
C PRO A 74 4.24 7.98 2.01
N VAL A 75 4.32 7.55 3.25
CA VAL A 75 5.56 7.43 4.01
C VAL A 75 5.87 5.96 4.16
N PRO A 76 6.95 5.44 3.52
CA PRO A 76 7.30 4.03 3.62
C PRO A 76 7.50 3.62 5.08
N LEU A 77 6.79 2.57 5.51
CA LEU A 77 6.86 2.01 6.85
C LEU A 77 7.72 0.75 6.88
N CYS A 78 7.46 -0.17 5.97
CA CYS A 78 8.20 -1.43 5.88
C CYS A 78 8.14 -2.01 4.47
N ALA A 79 9.06 -2.92 4.17
CA ALA A 79 9.08 -3.66 2.93
C ALA A 79 9.67 -5.06 3.13
N SER A 80 9.23 -6.03 2.33
CA SER A 80 9.69 -7.42 2.37
C SER A 80 11.09 -7.62 1.77
N GLY A 81 11.76 -6.54 1.32
CA GLY A 81 13.09 -6.58 0.71
C GLY A 81 13.44 -5.30 -0.05
N GLU A 82 14.71 -5.21 -0.48
CA GLU A 82 15.28 -3.99 -1.09
C GLU A 82 14.52 -3.51 -2.34
N ARG A 83 14.12 -4.42 -3.22
CA ARG A 83 13.34 -4.06 -4.43
C ARG A 83 12.00 -3.43 -4.07
N ALA A 84 11.27 -4.03 -3.13
CA ALA A 84 9.97 -3.53 -2.69
C ALA A 84 10.12 -2.16 -2.00
N GLY A 85 11.15 -2.00 -1.15
CA GLY A 85 11.47 -0.71 -0.53
C GLY A 85 11.78 0.36 -1.57
N ARG A 86 12.62 0.05 -2.58
CA ARG A 86 12.93 0.97 -3.67
C ARG A 86 11.69 1.42 -4.45
N VAL A 87 10.75 0.53 -4.72
CA VAL A 87 9.51 0.86 -5.45
C VAL A 87 8.56 1.70 -4.59
N ALA A 88 8.50 1.44 -3.29
CA ALA A 88 7.77 2.29 -2.35
C ALA A 88 8.36 3.72 -2.29
N GLU A 89 9.70 3.83 -2.24
CA GLU A 89 10.41 5.11 -2.26
C GLU A 89 10.18 5.91 -3.56
N ILE A 90 10.03 5.23 -4.70
CA ILE A 90 9.69 5.89 -5.96
C ILE A 90 8.33 6.59 -5.83
N GLN A 91 7.30 5.94 -5.30
CA GLN A 91 5.98 6.56 -5.12
C GLN A 91 6.03 7.72 -4.11
N ALA A 92 6.77 7.55 -3.01
CA ALA A 92 6.97 8.61 -2.01
C ALA A 92 7.66 9.86 -2.60
N THR A 93 8.70 9.63 -3.41
CA THR A 93 9.49 10.68 -4.05
C THR A 93 8.72 11.40 -5.13
N LEU A 94 7.98 10.66 -5.98
CA LEU A 94 7.14 11.25 -7.01
C LEU A 94 5.93 11.97 -6.39
N GLY A 95 5.45 11.51 -5.23
CA GLY A 95 4.17 11.94 -4.68
C GLY A 95 2.99 11.52 -5.55
N ASP A 96 3.18 10.53 -6.42
CA ASP A 96 2.19 10.05 -7.37
C ASP A 96 2.40 8.55 -7.63
N GLY A 97 1.33 7.85 -7.94
CA GLY A 97 1.34 6.41 -8.19
C GLY A 97 0.11 5.66 -7.63
N PRO A 98 0.04 4.34 -7.89
CA PRO A 98 -1.05 3.49 -7.41
C PRO A 98 -1.36 3.62 -5.92
N CYS A 99 -0.34 3.73 -5.05
CA CYS A 99 -0.54 3.80 -3.60
C CYS A 99 -1.11 5.15 -3.16
N VAL A 100 -0.67 6.25 -3.79
CA VAL A 100 -1.21 7.58 -3.56
C VAL A 100 -2.69 7.60 -3.93
N HIS A 101 -3.04 7.08 -5.11
CA HIS A 101 -4.42 7.03 -5.56
C HIS A 101 -5.29 6.10 -4.73
N ALA A 102 -4.77 4.95 -4.30
CA ALA A 102 -5.50 4.04 -3.40
C ALA A 102 -5.77 4.70 -2.04
N ALA A 103 -4.79 5.44 -1.51
CA ALA A 103 -4.93 6.16 -0.24
C ALA A 103 -5.92 7.34 -0.33
N GLU A 104 -5.95 8.04 -1.46
CA GLU A 104 -6.89 9.14 -1.72
C GLU A 104 -8.32 8.67 -1.92
N THR A 105 -8.52 7.59 -2.69
CA THR A 105 -9.85 7.11 -3.07
C THR A 105 -10.44 6.12 -2.07
N GLY A 106 -9.62 5.55 -1.19
CA GLY A 106 -10.02 4.44 -0.32
C GLY A 106 -10.35 3.16 -1.09
N ALA A 107 -9.93 3.05 -2.37
CA ALA A 107 -10.24 1.92 -3.23
C ALA A 107 -8.97 1.19 -3.70
N PRO A 108 -9.01 -0.14 -3.85
CA PRO A 108 -7.90 -0.89 -4.43
C PRO A 108 -7.56 -0.46 -5.85
N VAL A 109 -6.27 -0.31 -6.14
CA VAL A 109 -5.74 -0.08 -7.49
C VAL A 109 -4.99 -1.32 -7.94
N LEU A 110 -5.35 -1.86 -9.12
CA LEU A 110 -4.81 -3.13 -9.62
C LEU A 110 -4.20 -2.93 -11.02
N VAL A 111 -2.90 -2.64 -11.08
CA VAL A 111 -2.16 -2.49 -12.34
C VAL A 111 -1.52 -3.83 -12.71
N ARG A 112 -1.98 -4.44 -13.81
CA ARG A 112 -1.60 -5.81 -14.19
C ARG A 112 -0.32 -5.89 -14.99
N ASP A 113 0.03 -4.81 -15.68
CA ASP A 113 1.30 -4.63 -16.36
C ASP A 113 1.68 -3.14 -16.39
N VAL A 114 2.67 -2.71 -15.61
CA VAL A 114 3.10 -1.29 -15.60
C VAL A 114 3.60 -0.81 -16.97
N THR A 115 3.92 -1.72 -17.90
CA THR A 115 4.40 -1.36 -19.24
C THR A 115 3.31 -1.31 -20.31
N ALA A 116 2.12 -1.89 -20.05
CA ALA A 116 1.12 -2.13 -21.09
C ALA A 116 -0.33 -1.95 -20.64
N ASP A 117 -0.61 -1.96 -19.33
CA ASP A 117 -1.95 -1.76 -18.79
C ASP A 117 -2.37 -0.29 -18.98
N PRO A 118 -3.55 -0.01 -19.57
CA PRO A 118 -4.05 1.37 -19.70
C PRO A 118 -4.13 2.11 -18.36
N GLU A 119 -4.35 1.39 -17.25
CA GLU A 119 -4.38 2.00 -15.92
C GLU A 119 -3.00 2.59 -15.54
N ALA A 120 -1.90 1.96 -15.99
CA ALA A 120 -0.55 2.46 -15.75
C ALA A 120 -0.28 3.81 -16.44
N ALA A 121 -1.04 4.16 -17.48
CA ALA A 121 -0.90 5.43 -18.18
C ALA A 121 -1.31 6.64 -17.32
N ARG A 122 -1.98 6.43 -16.19
CA ARG A 122 -2.25 7.48 -15.19
C ARG A 122 -0.96 7.97 -14.52
N TRP A 123 0.04 7.08 -14.39
CA TRP A 123 1.28 7.35 -13.66
C TRP A 123 2.51 7.00 -14.51
N PRO A 124 2.73 7.70 -15.64
CA PRO A 124 3.73 7.29 -16.64
C PRO A 124 5.16 7.28 -16.09
N VAL A 125 5.50 8.23 -15.22
CA VAL A 125 6.83 8.31 -14.58
C VAL A 125 7.04 7.16 -13.60
N TYR A 126 6.05 6.89 -12.75
CA TYR A 126 6.07 5.74 -11.84
C TYR A 126 6.19 4.43 -12.62
N ALA A 127 5.35 4.23 -13.64
CA ALA A 127 5.33 3.04 -14.47
C ALA A 127 6.71 2.74 -15.09
N GLN A 128 7.37 3.77 -15.62
CA GLN A 128 8.73 3.65 -16.17
C GLN A 128 9.75 3.25 -15.09
N GLN A 129 9.75 3.92 -13.93
CA GLN A 129 10.70 3.66 -12.84
C GLN A 129 10.47 2.29 -12.18
N ALA A 130 9.22 1.88 -12.00
CA ALA A 130 8.84 0.57 -11.49
C ALA A 130 9.29 -0.55 -12.44
N ALA A 131 9.08 -0.38 -13.76
CA ALA A 131 9.58 -1.30 -14.77
C ALA A 131 11.11 -1.42 -14.74
N ALA A 132 11.82 -0.28 -14.62
CA ALA A 132 13.27 -0.26 -14.50
C ALA A 132 13.78 -0.92 -13.19
N ALA A 133 12.97 -0.90 -12.13
CA ALA A 133 13.22 -1.61 -10.88
C ALA A 133 12.87 -3.12 -10.93
N GLY A 134 12.38 -3.61 -12.08
CA GLY A 134 12.04 -5.03 -12.29
C GLY A 134 10.63 -5.41 -11.84
N VAL A 135 9.76 -4.44 -11.57
CA VAL A 135 8.34 -4.70 -11.29
C VAL A 135 7.54 -4.64 -12.58
N ARG A 136 6.64 -5.61 -12.74
CA ARG A 136 5.71 -5.70 -13.86
C ARG A 136 4.26 -5.51 -13.44
N ALA A 137 3.85 -5.90 -12.23
CA ALA A 137 2.49 -5.63 -11.75
C ALA A 137 2.52 -5.03 -10.34
N VAL A 138 1.56 -4.15 -10.05
CA VAL A 138 1.43 -3.42 -8.78
C VAL A 138 -0.02 -3.47 -8.34
N TYR A 139 -0.26 -3.84 -7.09
CA TYR A 139 -1.58 -3.85 -6.49
C TYR A 139 -1.52 -3.07 -5.17
N ALA A 140 -2.15 -1.90 -5.13
CA ALA A 140 -2.21 -1.06 -3.94
C ALA A 140 -3.56 -1.28 -3.24
N LEU A 141 -3.51 -1.61 -1.95
CA LEU A 141 -4.66 -1.87 -1.10
C LEU A 141 -4.69 -0.85 0.04
N PRO A 142 -5.77 -0.07 0.20
CA PRO A 142 -5.89 0.86 1.32
C PRO A 142 -5.94 0.09 2.66
N LEU A 143 -5.29 0.66 3.66
CA LEU A 143 -5.30 0.22 5.06
C LEU A 143 -6.21 1.15 5.84
N GLY A 144 -7.17 0.61 6.58
CA GLY A 144 -8.15 1.40 7.33
C GLY A 144 -9.59 0.94 7.12
N SER A 145 -10.51 1.91 7.19
CA SER A 145 -11.95 1.75 7.02
C SER A 145 -12.49 2.66 5.91
N ASP A 146 -13.78 2.54 5.59
CA ASP A 146 -14.44 3.37 4.58
C ASP A 146 -14.36 4.88 4.88
N SER A 147 -14.18 5.27 6.14
CA SER A 147 -14.08 6.67 6.57
C SER A 147 -12.66 7.14 6.83
N VAL A 148 -11.69 6.23 6.94
CA VAL A 148 -10.33 6.53 7.39
C VAL A 148 -9.32 5.65 6.66
N CYS A 149 -8.42 6.28 5.89
CA CYS A 149 -7.27 5.59 5.30
C CYS A 149 -5.99 5.91 6.10
N LEU A 150 -5.45 4.89 6.77
CA LEU A 150 -4.18 4.93 7.52
C LEU A 150 -2.97 4.92 6.58
N GLY A 151 -3.12 4.36 5.38
CA GLY A 151 -2.00 4.09 4.48
C GLY A 151 -2.34 3.02 3.45
N THR A 152 -1.33 2.37 2.90
CA THR A 152 -1.51 1.32 1.87
C THR A 152 -0.59 0.14 2.08
N LEU A 153 -1.09 -1.05 1.71
CA LEU A 153 -0.31 -2.25 1.45
C LEU A 153 -0.15 -2.40 -0.07
N ASP A 154 1.08 -2.30 -0.55
CA ASP A 154 1.43 -2.44 -1.96
C ASP A 154 2.07 -3.81 -2.21
N LEU A 155 1.59 -4.49 -3.24
CA LEU A 155 2.01 -5.83 -3.63
C LEU A 155 2.58 -5.80 -5.04
N TYR A 156 3.71 -6.48 -5.25
CA TYR A 156 4.46 -6.42 -6.50
C TYR A 156 4.64 -7.80 -7.13
N ARG A 157 4.62 -7.85 -8.46
CA ARG A 157 5.11 -9.00 -9.26
C ARG A 157 6.16 -8.55 -10.25
N ASP A 158 7.11 -9.42 -10.56
CA ASP A 158 8.10 -9.28 -11.63
C ASP A 158 7.59 -9.82 -12.98
N THR A 159 6.37 -10.36 -13.00
CA THR A 159 5.66 -10.82 -14.18
C THR A 159 4.30 -10.13 -14.32
N PRO A 160 3.82 -9.89 -15.56
CA PRO A 160 2.48 -9.37 -15.78
C PRO A 160 1.40 -10.34 -15.26
N GLY A 161 0.29 -9.79 -14.78
CA GLY A 161 -0.84 -10.60 -14.34
C GLY A 161 -1.79 -9.83 -13.45
N GLY A 162 -3.01 -10.36 -13.26
CA GLY A 162 -3.91 -9.90 -12.20
C GLY A 162 -3.82 -10.82 -10.99
N LEU A 163 -4.32 -10.35 -9.85
CA LEU A 163 -4.69 -11.22 -8.75
C LEU A 163 -5.99 -11.96 -9.10
N SER A 164 -6.00 -13.27 -8.92
CA SER A 164 -7.23 -14.07 -8.90
C SER A 164 -8.12 -13.64 -7.74
N VAL A 165 -9.39 -14.09 -7.79
CA VAL A 165 -10.37 -13.80 -6.73
C VAL A 165 -9.90 -14.29 -5.36
N GLU A 166 -9.18 -15.42 -5.30
CA GLU A 166 -8.67 -15.98 -4.06
C GLU A 166 -7.45 -15.22 -3.55
N GLU A 167 -6.48 -14.92 -4.43
CA GLU A 167 -5.31 -14.11 -4.07
C GLU A 167 -5.72 -12.72 -3.58
N LEU A 168 -6.71 -12.08 -4.21
CA LEU A 168 -7.23 -10.78 -3.79
C LEU A 168 -7.95 -10.87 -2.43
N ARG A 169 -8.63 -11.98 -2.12
CA ARG A 169 -9.21 -12.19 -0.78
C ARG A 169 -8.13 -12.32 0.28
N THR A 170 -7.10 -13.11 0.03
CA THR A 170 -5.95 -13.25 0.93
C THR A 170 -5.23 -11.93 1.13
N ALA A 171 -5.01 -11.17 0.05
CA ALA A 171 -4.39 -9.85 0.12
C ALA A 171 -5.20 -8.87 1.00
N ARG A 172 -6.54 -8.87 0.87
CA ARG A 172 -7.43 -8.08 1.73
C ARG A 172 -7.44 -8.53 3.18
N LEU A 173 -7.35 -9.84 3.44
CA LEU A 173 -7.22 -10.37 4.80
C LEU A 173 -5.94 -9.86 5.45
N VAL A 174 -4.80 -9.92 4.74
CA VAL A 174 -3.54 -9.36 5.25
C VAL A 174 -3.64 -7.85 5.47
N ALA A 175 -4.24 -7.09 4.54
CA ALA A 175 -4.46 -5.66 4.69
C ALA A 175 -5.32 -5.33 5.94
N GLY A 176 -6.36 -6.13 6.21
CA GLY A 176 -7.18 -6.00 7.41
C GLY A 176 -6.39 -6.29 8.69
N VAL A 177 -5.58 -7.36 8.72
CA VAL A 177 -4.72 -7.65 9.88
C VAL A 177 -3.66 -6.57 10.07
N MET A 178 -3.09 -6.03 8.99
CA MET A 178 -2.15 -4.92 9.05
C MET A 178 -2.81 -3.66 9.61
N THR A 179 -4.04 -3.37 9.20
CA THR A 179 -4.83 -2.26 9.76
C THR A 179 -5.03 -2.44 11.27
N MET A 180 -5.44 -3.63 11.72
CA MET A 180 -5.61 -3.93 13.14
C MET A 180 -4.29 -3.82 13.92
N ALA A 181 -3.19 -4.31 13.35
CA ALA A 181 -1.87 -4.23 13.96
C ALA A 181 -1.40 -2.79 14.10
N LEU A 182 -1.59 -1.96 13.06
CA LEU A 182 -1.29 -0.54 13.11
C LEU A 182 -2.10 0.11 14.23
N MET A 183 -3.42 -0.04 14.23
CA MET A 183 -4.31 0.56 15.25
C MET A 183 -4.05 0.09 16.69
N ALA A 184 -3.37 -1.03 16.88
CA ALA A 184 -3.01 -1.57 18.20
C ALA A 184 -1.63 -1.09 18.70
N LEU A 185 -0.89 -0.34 17.89
CA LEU A 185 0.39 0.23 18.31
C LEU A 185 0.17 1.25 19.43
N PRO A 186 1.08 1.29 20.43
CA PRO A 186 1.02 2.31 21.47
C PRO A 186 1.11 3.69 20.84
N HIS A 187 0.19 4.57 21.19
CA HIS A 187 0.23 5.99 20.84
C HIS A 187 0.50 6.78 22.11
N GLU A 188 1.46 7.70 22.07
CA GLU A 188 1.55 8.75 23.09
C GLU A 188 0.38 9.69 22.84
N GLU A 189 -0.54 9.78 23.80
CA GLU A 189 -1.62 10.77 23.76
C GLU A 189 -0.97 12.14 23.96
N ASP A 190 -0.66 12.84 22.86
CA ASP A 190 -0.44 14.28 22.95
C ASP A 190 -1.79 14.93 23.26
N ASP A 191 -1.89 15.62 24.40
CA ASP A 191 -3.11 16.29 24.89
C ASP A 191 -3.70 17.31 23.89
N ASP A 192 -2.94 17.70 22.85
CA ASP A 192 -3.32 18.62 21.78
C ASP A 192 -3.89 17.93 20.51
N ASP A 193 -3.88 16.59 20.43
CA ASP A 193 -4.34 15.87 19.24
C ASP A 193 -5.88 15.83 19.21
N PRO A 194 -6.55 16.24 18.10
CA PRO A 194 -8.00 16.20 18.02
C PRO A 194 -8.52 14.75 18.18
N PRO A 195 -9.68 14.53 18.82
CA PRO A 195 -10.22 13.19 19.01
C PRO A 195 -10.45 12.51 17.65
N GLY A 196 -9.73 11.41 17.41
CA GLY A 196 -9.71 10.69 16.12
C GLY A 196 -8.57 11.09 15.17
N GLY A 197 -7.63 11.91 15.62
CA GLY A 197 -6.39 12.21 14.93
C GLY A 197 -5.53 10.96 14.73
N LEU A 198 -4.93 10.85 13.55
CA LEU A 198 -3.95 9.80 13.23
C LEU A 198 -2.52 10.33 13.31
N SER A 199 -2.29 11.43 14.05
CA SER A 199 -0.98 12.08 14.10
C SER A 199 0.07 11.14 14.70
N TRP A 200 -0.30 10.27 15.64
CA TRP A 200 0.61 9.27 16.21
C TRP A 200 1.21 8.28 15.17
N LEU A 201 0.55 8.04 14.02
CA LEU A 201 1.11 7.22 12.93
C LEU A 201 2.39 7.83 12.34
N ASN A 202 2.55 9.14 12.48
CA ASN A 202 3.72 9.89 12.02
C ASN A 202 5.03 9.38 12.66
N GLY A 203 5.01 9.00 13.93
CA GLY A 203 6.20 8.52 14.65
C GLY A 203 6.66 7.12 14.27
N LEU A 204 5.83 6.34 13.55
CA LEU A 204 6.13 4.94 13.22
C LEU A 204 7.01 4.78 11.99
N ALA A 205 6.97 5.73 11.07
CA ALA A 205 7.74 5.67 9.84
C ALA A 205 9.10 6.36 10.05
N THR A 206 10.17 5.56 10.03
CA THR A 206 11.57 5.99 10.26
C THR A 206 12.07 6.91 9.14
N GLY A 207 11.66 8.19 9.16
CA GLY A 207 11.94 9.14 8.09
C GLY A 207 10.89 10.23 7.98
N HIS A 208 9.72 10.01 8.55
CA HIS A 208 8.61 10.95 8.58
C HIS A 208 8.97 12.29 9.21
N ASP A 209 9.53 12.26 10.42
CA ASP A 209 9.93 13.45 11.16
C ASP A 209 10.94 14.28 10.37
N ARG A 210 11.81 13.62 9.60
CA ARG A 210 12.79 14.29 8.75
C ARG A 210 12.13 14.99 7.57
N ILE A 211 11.18 14.34 6.89
CA ILE A 211 10.46 14.99 5.78
C ILE A 211 9.72 16.23 6.30
N HIS A 212 8.99 16.12 7.41
CA HIS A 212 8.29 17.26 8.00
C HIS A 212 9.22 18.37 8.48
N GLN A 213 10.31 18.00 9.15
CA GLN A 213 11.32 18.97 9.58
C GLN A 213 11.92 19.71 8.38
N ALA A 214 12.26 19.00 7.30
CA ALA A 214 12.76 19.61 6.08
C ALA A 214 11.71 20.52 5.43
N VAL A 215 10.45 20.08 5.34
CA VAL A 215 9.33 20.89 4.83
C VAL A 215 9.19 22.18 5.66
N GLY A 216 9.17 22.09 6.98
CA GLY A 216 9.11 23.27 7.88
C GLY A 216 10.30 24.22 7.69
N MET A 217 11.51 23.67 7.49
CA MET A 217 12.69 24.49 7.18
C MET A 217 12.56 25.19 5.83
N ILE A 218 12.00 24.55 4.81
CA ILE A 218 11.77 25.13 3.47
C ILE A 218 10.69 26.21 3.54
N MET A 219 9.60 25.97 4.26
CA MET A 219 8.55 26.97 4.51
C MET A 219 9.13 28.24 5.14
N ALA A 220 9.95 28.09 6.17
CA ALA A 220 10.60 29.23 6.83
C ALA A 220 11.61 29.95 5.93
N GLN A 221 12.32 29.22 5.05
CA GLN A 221 13.31 29.79 4.13
C GLN A 221 12.67 30.56 2.96
N LEU A 222 11.59 30.03 2.40
CA LEU A 222 10.98 30.54 1.17
C LEU A 222 9.67 31.31 1.39
N GLY A 223 9.08 31.25 2.57
CA GLY A 223 7.79 31.88 2.87
C GLY A 223 6.61 31.23 2.16
N VAL A 224 6.69 29.93 1.88
CA VAL A 224 5.68 29.15 1.15
C VAL A 224 4.88 28.24 2.08
N GLY A 225 3.74 27.72 1.60
CA GLY A 225 2.94 26.72 2.31
C GLY A 225 3.56 25.32 2.33
N SER A 226 3.01 24.42 3.14
CA SER A 226 3.48 23.03 3.29
C SER A 226 3.49 22.27 1.96
N ASP A 227 2.41 22.37 1.19
CA ASP A 227 2.24 21.63 -0.07
C ASP A 227 3.29 22.04 -1.10
N GLU A 228 3.56 23.34 -1.20
CA GLU A 228 4.60 23.87 -2.09
C GLU A 228 6.00 23.48 -1.60
N ALA A 229 6.28 23.59 -0.31
CA ALA A 229 7.55 23.18 0.27
C ALA A 229 7.85 21.69 0.03
N LEU A 230 6.84 20.83 0.21
CA LEU A 230 6.93 19.40 -0.06
C LEU A 230 7.10 19.11 -1.56
N ALA A 231 6.36 19.80 -2.43
CA ALA A 231 6.52 19.68 -3.87
C ALA A 231 7.94 20.06 -4.32
N ARG A 232 8.52 21.12 -3.75
CA ARG A 232 9.92 21.52 -4.00
C ARG A 232 10.91 20.48 -3.48
N LEU A 233 10.69 19.92 -2.29
CA LEU A 233 11.53 18.85 -1.75
C LEU A 233 11.54 17.62 -2.66
N ARG A 234 10.36 17.20 -3.14
CA ARG A 234 10.21 16.10 -4.10
C ARG A 234 10.86 16.41 -5.45
N GLY A 235 10.67 17.63 -5.96
CA GLY A 235 11.31 18.11 -7.18
C GLY A 235 12.84 18.06 -7.08
N ASP A 236 13.41 18.52 -5.96
CA ASP A 236 14.86 18.47 -5.70
C ASP A 236 15.39 17.03 -5.68
N ALA A 237 14.69 16.14 -4.98
CA ALA A 237 15.00 14.72 -4.90
C ALA A 237 14.98 14.05 -6.27
N PHE A 238 13.89 14.26 -7.03
CA PHE A 238 13.70 13.70 -8.37
C PHE A 238 14.77 14.19 -9.34
N ALA A 239 15.04 15.50 -9.38
CA ALA A 239 16.05 16.09 -10.27
C ALA A 239 17.47 15.55 -10.03
N ARG A 240 17.75 15.04 -8.83
CA ARG A 240 19.05 14.50 -8.43
C ARG A 240 19.09 12.96 -8.37
N GLY A 241 18.00 12.29 -8.70
CA GLY A 241 17.89 10.84 -8.60
C GLY A 241 18.07 10.31 -7.18
N ARG A 242 17.65 11.09 -6.18
CA ARG A 242 17.66 10.73 -4.76
C ARG A 242 16.25 10.45 -4.27
N THR A 243 16.14 9.76 -3.14
CA THR A 243 14.87 9.62 -2.43
C THR A 243 14.49 10.93 -1.74
N VAL A 244 13.18 11.13 -1.51
CA VAL A 244 12.70 12.28 -0.72
C VAL A 244 13.26 12.28 0.71
N GLN A 245 13.52 11.10 1.28
CA GLN A 245 14.14 10.96 2.60
C GLN A 245 15.60 11.47 2.61
N GLU A 246 16.39 11.13 1.58
CA GLU A 246 17.76 11.63 1.44
C GLU A 246 17.78 13.14 1.22
N ALA A 247 16.88 13.66 0.38
CA ALA A 247 16.75 15.10 0.18
C ALA A 247 16.37 15.84 1.47
N ALA A 248 15.45 15.28 2.25
CA ALA A 248 15.08 15.83 3.56
C ALA A 248 16.29 15.90 4.50
N GLN A 249 17.09 14.83 4.54
CA GLN A 249 18.32 14.78 5.33
C GLN A 249 19.33 15.86 4.89
N ASP A 250 19.49 16.10 3.59
CA ASP A 250 20.38 17.14 3.08
C ASP A 250 19.95 18.56 3.47
N VAL A 251 18.63 18.81 3.50
CA VAL A 251 18.05 20.08 3.97
C VAL A 251 18.31 20.27 5.48
N ILE A 252 18.02 19.24 6.29
CA ILE A 252 18.19 19.29 7.75
C ILE A 252 19.66 19.50 8.13
N THR A 253 20.58 18.83 7.42
CA THR A 253 22.02 18.97 7.67
C THR A 253 22.63 20.23 7.06
N HIS A 254 21.81 21.13 6.53
CA HIS A 254 22.22 22.37 5.85
C HIS A 254 23.22 22.16 4.70
N ARG A 255 23.29 20.94 4.15
CA ARG A 255 24.04 20.67 2.92
C ARG A 255 23.34 21.26 1.70
N ARG A 256 22.07 21.66 1.85
CA ARG A 256 21.26 22.31 0.84
C ARG A 256 20.46 23.49 1.41
N ARG A 257 20.24 24.47 0.52
CA ARG A 257 19.20 25.50 0.63
C ARG A 257 18.45 25.45 -0.70
N LEU A 258 17.13 25.37 -0.65
CA LEU A 258 16.31 25.49 -1.85
C LEU A 258 16.21 26.98 -2.19
N ASN A 259 16.44 27.34 -3.45
CA ASN A 259 16.36 28.72 -3.90
C ASN A 259 14.95 29.03 -4.42
N PRO A 260 14.52 30.30 -4.43
CA PRO A 260 13.18 30.67 -4.92
C PRO A 260 12.93 30.27 -6.38
N ASP A 261 13.98 30.25 -7.20
CA ASP A 261 13.95 30.05 -8.65
C ASP A 261 14.11 28.56 -9.10
N GLU A 262 14.24 27.63 -8.13
CA GLU A 262 14.25 26.17 -8.33
C GLU A 262 12.93 25.54 -7.84
#